data_AF-A0A6N3ESH7-F1
#
_entry.id   AF-A0A6N3ESH7-F1
#
_cell.length_a   1.000
_cell.length_b   1.000
_cell.length_c   1.000
_cell.angle_alpha   90.00
_cell.angle_beta   90.00
_cell.angle_gamma   90.00
#
_symmetry.space_group_name_H-M   'P 1'
#
loop_
_entity.id
_entity.type
_entity.pdbx_description
1 polymer ?
#
loop_
_entity_poly.entity_id
_entity_poly.type
_entity_poly.pdbx_seq_one_letter_code
_entity_poly.pdbx_strand_id
1 'polypeptide(L)'
;MRTQSTRTPELLAPAGGLAQLEAALRFGADAVYLAADRFGLRQRAANFALDDVPAAAALVHDAGAKAYVTLNALMDADDLKALPAYLEALAAAGVDAFIVSDLGALRLAQRYAPNVELHVSTQASVCNAEAARVWHELGASRVVCAREMSVEDIARLRAGAPRELELEAFVHGAMCMAVSGRCLISAALTGRSGNKGHCTQPCRWSYALVEEQRPGEFFPVEEDVRGTYVMNAQDLNMLAHLDDLAAAGIDSFKIEGRNKKAFYVASVVRAYRLALDGVPSSELADELLAVSHRPYGTGFYYGDARQSPDVDGYTAECRHAATVEACEPAGEGAFRVIARCYNRFCEGDELEALSPGPHVPLVRVRNLAWLPAPDGDDAQPKRVPVAVANRSAERYAFETGEELAPGDFLRMRINVER
;
A
#
# COMPACT_ATOMS: atom_id res chain seq x y z
N MET A 1 -22.77 -26.23 13.81
CA MET A 1 -21.88 -26.52 12.66
C MET A 1 -21.87 -25.28 11.78
N ARG A 2 -20.80 -24.48 11.83
CA ARG A 2 -20.61 -23.33 10.95
C ARG A 2 -20.15 -23.87 9.60
N THR A 3 -20.95 -23.72 8.56
CA THR A 3 -20.51 -23.90 7.17
C THR A 3 -19.60 -22.72 6.83
N GLN A 4 -18.29 -22.86 7.11
CA GLN A 4 -17.27 -21.91 6.66
C GLN A 4 -17.20 -21.99 5.13
N SER A 5 -17.25 -20.83 4.48
CA SER A 5 -16.81 -20.67 3.10
C SER A 5 -15.33 -21.06 3.05
N THR A 6 -14.99 -22.04 2.22
CA THR A 6 -13.64 -22.64 2.09
C THR A 6 -12.71 -21.84 1.18
N ARG A 7 -12.99 -20.56 0.93
CA ARG A 7 -12.18 -19.71 0.05
C ARG A 7 -11.40 -18.69 0.88
N THR A 8 -10.08 -18.79 0.86
CA THR A 8 -9.19 -17.76 1.39
C THR A 8 -9.47 -16.44 0.66
N PRO A 9 -9.74 -15.34 1.37
CA PRO A 9 -9.95 -14.03 0.75
C PRO A 9 -8.73 -13.60 -0.09
N GLU A 10 -8.99 -12.89 -1.18
CA GLU A 10 -7.97 -12.33 -2.07
C GLU A 10 -7.10 -11.30 -1.32
N LEU A 11 -5.77 -11.36 -1.47
CA LEU A 11 -4.86 -10.33 -0.99
C LEU A 11 -4.63 -9.27 -2.08
N LEU A 12 -5.30 -8.13 -1.95
CA LEU A 12 -5.20 -7.00 -2.87
C LEU A 12 -4.13 -5.99 -2.41
N ALA A 13 -3.05 -5.89 -3.16
CA ALA A 13 -1.90 -5.03 -2.86
C ALA A 13 -1.87 -3.72 -3.67
N PRO A 14 -1.29 -2.64 -3.12
CA PRO A 14 -1.14 -1.37 -3.83
C PRO A 14 0.06 -1.38 -4.79
N ALA A 15 -0.18 -0.99 -6.05
CA ALA A 15 0.88 -0.74 -7.03
C ALA A 15 0.97 0.76 -7.36
N GLY A 16 1.85 1.46 -6.65
CA GLY A 16 2.10 2.90 -6.84
C GLY A 16 2.99 3.27 -8.02
N GLY A 17 3.58 2.27 -8.67
CA GLY A 17 4.58 2.35 -9.73
C GLY A 17 5.20 0.97 -9.95
N LEU A 18 6.11 0.84 -10.91
CA LEU A 18 6.66 -0.45 -11.33
C LEU A 18 7.37 -1.21 -10.20
N ALA A 19 8.22 -0.56 -9.41
CA ALA A 19 8.94 -1.22 -8.31
C ALA A 19 7.98 -1.73 -7.21
N GLN A 20 6.87 -1.02 -6.95
CA GLN A 20 5.83 -1.48 -6.02
C GLN A 20 5.03 -2.66 -6.59
N LEU A 21 4.76 -2.63 -7.90
CA LEU A 21 4.09 -3.71 -8.62
C LEU A 21 4.90 -5.01 -8.53
N GLU A 22 6.17 -4.96 -8.92
CA GLU A 22 7.08 -6.11 -8.86
C GLU A 22 7.20 -6.65 -7.43
N ALA A 23 7.31 -5.76 -6.44
CA ALA A 23 7.33 -6.15 -5.03
C ALA A 23 6.01 -6.80 -4.58
N ALA A 24 4.86 -6.27 -4.97
CA ALA A 24 3.57 -6.87 -4.62
C ALA A 24 3.43 -8.29 -5.16
N LEU A 25 3.75 -8.48 -6.44
CA LEU A 25 3.65 -9.79 -7.10
C LEU A 25 4.64 -10.78 -6.50
N ARG A 26 5.92 -10.38 -6.35
CA ARG A 26 6.99 -11.23 -5.82
C ARG A 26 6.69 -11.74 -4.40
N PHE A 27 6.04 -10.92 -3.57
CA PHE A 27 5.72 -11.27 -2.18
C PHE A 27 4.32 -11.87 -2.00
N GLY A 28 3.63 -12.19 -3.10
CA GLY A 28 2.42 -13.03 -3.09
C GLY A 28 1.09 -12.28 -3.04
N ALA A 29 0.98 -11.12 -3.68
CA ALA A 29 -0.35 -10.53 -3.91
C ALA A 29 -1.16 -11.37 -4.92
N ASP A 30 -2.45 -11.60 -4.64
CA ASP A 30 -3.36 -12.26 -5.60
C ASP A 30 -3.88 -11.28 -6.66
N ALA A 31 -3.93 -10.00 -6.29
CA ALA A 31 -4.31 -8.91 -7.17
C ALA A 31 -3.58 -7.64 -6.77
N VAL A 32 -3.46 -6.72 -7.72
CA VAL A 32 -2.88 -5.41 -7.51
C VAL A 32 -3.83 -4.32 -7.98
N TYR A 33 -3.84 -3.17 -7.29
CA TYR A 33 -4.53 -1.99 -7.76
C TYR A 33 -3.56 -0.84 -8.05
N LEU A 34 -3.66 -0.30 -9.26
CA LEU A 34 -2.81 0.78 -9.79
C LEU A 34 -3.65 1.97 -10.31
N ALA A 35 -2.98 3.04 -10.71
CA ALA A 35 -3.59 4.05 -11.57
C ALA A 35 -2.63 4.37 -12.71
N ALA A 36 -3.20 4.73 -13.86
CA ALA A 36 -2.44 5.43 -14.88
C ALA A 36 -2.31 6.92 -14.50
N ASP A 37 -2.14 7.79 -15.49
CA ASP A 37 -1.86 9.21 -15.34
C ASP A 37 -3.03 10.06 -14.81
N ARG A 38 -4.28 9.58 -14.87
CA ARG A 38 -5.48 10.36 -14.51
C ARG A 38 -6.48 9.59 -13.64
N PHE A 39 -7.45 10.32 -13.09
CA PHE A 39 -8.69 9.83 -12.46
C PHE A 39 -8.56 8.98 -11.18
N GLY A 40 -7.36 8.76 -10.64
CA GLY A 40 -7.12 8.12 -9.34
C GLY A 40 -6.92 9.10 -8.16
N LEU A 41 -7.22 8.66 -6.93
CA LEU A 41 -7.09 9.46 -5.70
C LEU A 41 -5.67 9.59 -5.10
N ARG A 42 -4.63 9.20 -5.84
CA ARG A 42 -3.23 9.22 -5.38
C ARG A 42 -2.31 9.75 -6.47
N GLN A 43 -2.49 11.00 -6.83
CA GLN A 43 -1.70 11.69 -7.87
C GLN A 43 -0.24 11.98 -7.46
N ARG A 44 0.18 11.59 -6.25
CA ARG A 44 1.56 11.71 -5.78
C ARG A 44 2.37 10.42 -5.89
N ALA A 45 1.69 9.29 -6.12
CA ALA A 45 2.39 8.07 -6.48
C ALA A 45 3.05 8.28 -7.85
N ALA A 46 4.06 7.47 -8.18
CA ALA A 46 4.68 7.53 -9.50
C ALA A 46 3.62 7.32 -10.59
N ASN A 47 2.67 6.39 -10.32
CA ASN A 47 1.65 5.93 -11.25
C ASN A 47 2.28 5.42 -12.56
N PHE A 48 1.45 4.97 -13.48
CA PHE A 48 1.88 4.48 -14.79
C PHE A 48 1.50 5.51 -15.86
N ALA A 49 2.34 5.71 -16.87
CA ALA A 49 1.82 6.33 -18.09
C ALA A 49 0.77 5.38 -18.70
N LEU A 50 -0.22 5.91 -19.40
CA LEU A 50 -1.26 5.08 -20.01
C LEU A 50 -0.65 4.03 -20.96
N ASP A 51 0.38 4.42 -21.71
CA ASP A 51 1.10 3.55 -22.65
C ASP A 51 1.91 2.44 -21.96
N ASP A 52 2.22 2.57 -20.66
CA ASP A 52 2.95 1.56 -19.89
C ASP A 52 2.01 0.52 -19.25
N VAL A 53 0.70 0.78 -19.21
CA VAL A 53 -0.29 -0.11 -18.59
C VAL A 53 -0.34 -1.49 -19.24
N PRO A 54 -0.25 -1.67 -20.58
CA PRO A 54 -0.21 -2.99 -21.19
C PRO A 54 0.95 -3.86 -20.68
N ALA A 55 2.14 -3.28 -20.51
CA ALA A 55 3.30 -4.00 -19.97
C ALA A 55 3.09 -4.35 -18.49
N ALA A 56 2.53 -3.44 -17.71
CA ALA A 56 2.20 -3.68 -16.31
C ALA A 56 1.15 -4.80 -16.14
N ALA A 57 0.10 -4.81 -16.96
CA ALA A 57 -0.93 -5.86 -16.93
C ALA A 57 -0.34 -7.22 -17.32
N ALA A 58 0.51 -7.28 -18.36
CA ALA A 58 1.20 -8.51 -18.73
C ALA A 58 2.04 -9.08 -17.57
N LEU A 59 2.83 -8.24 -16.87
CA LEU A 59 3.60 -8.66 -15.69
C LEU A 59 2.71 -9.24 -14.57
N VAL A 60 1.53 -8.65 -14.37
CA VAL A 60 0.57 -9.12 -13.37
C VAL A 60 0.00 -10.49 -13.74
N HIS A 61 -0.41 -10.65 -15.01
CA HIS A 61 -0.96 -11.91 -15.50
C HIS A 61 0.08 -13.02 -15.58
N ASP A 62 1.32 -12.71 -15.94
CA ASP A 62 2.46 -13.65 -15.92
C ASP A 62 2.72 -14.19 -14.51
N ALA A 63 2.46 -13.38 -13.48
CA ALA A 63 2.52 -13.78 -12.07
C ALA A 63 1.25 -14.50 -11.58
N GLY A 64 0.24 -14.69 -12.43
CA GLY A 64 -1.04 -15.33 -12.08
C GLY A 64 -1.97 -14.46 -11.23
N ALA A 65 -1.71 -13.16 -11.14
CA ALA A 65 -2.50 -12.20 -10.38
C ALA A 65 -3.45 -11.39 -11.27
N LYS A 66 -4.32 -10.57 -10.67
CA LYS A 66 -5.25 -9.67 -11.38
C LYS A 66 -4.85 -8.19 -11.28
N ALA A 67 -5.08 -7.43 -12.35
CA ALA A 67 -4.76 -6.01 -12.45
C ALA A 67 -6.02 -5.13 -12.37
N TYR A 68 -6.15 -4.35 -11.29
CA TYR A 68 -7.25 -3.42 -11.09
C TYR A 68 -6.79 -1.96 -11.27
N VAL A 69 -7.58 -1.13 -11.96
CA VAL A 69 -7.25 0.29 -12.18
C VAL A 69 -8.23 1.20 -11.46
N THR A 70 -7.70 2.17 -10.71
CA THR A 70 -8.54 3.15 -10.00
C THR A 70 -9.07 4.23 -10.91
N LEU A 71 -10.39 4.41 -10.91
CA LEU A 71 -11.17 5.48 -11.53
C LEU A 71 -12.06 6.16 -10.49
N ASN A 72 -11.48 6.45 -9.34
CA ASN A 72 -12.21 6.79 -8.13
C ASN A 72 -12.08 8.26 -7.71
N ALA A 73 -11.69 9.16 -8.61
CA ALA A 73 -11.82 10.59 -8.37
C ALA A 73 -13.29 11.03 -8.50
N LEU A 74 -13.67 12.12 -7.83
CA LEU A 74 -14.91 12.83 -8.16
C LEU A 74 -14.72 13.53 -9.51
N MET A 75 -15.53 13.19 -10.51
CA MET A 75 -15.33 13.65 -11.89
C MET A 75 -16.19 14.88 -12.20
N ASP A 76 -15.66 15.82 -12.98
CA ASP A 76 -16.45 16.90 -13.59
C ASP A 76 -16.78 16.59 -15.06
N ALA A 77 -17.45 17.51 -15.75
CA ALA A 77 -17.88 17.30 -17.12
C ALA A 77 -16.71 17.10 -18.11
N ASP A 78 -15.58 17.78 -17.88
CA ASP A 78 -14.40 17.65 -18.74
C ASP A 78 -13.68 16.33 -18.48
N ASP A 79 -13.62 15.87 -17.23
CA ASP A 79 -13.16 14.54 -16.87
C ASP A 79 -13.98 13.45 -17.59
N LEU A 80 -15.32 13.52 -17.53
CA LEU A 80 -16.21 12.56 -18.18
C LEU A 80 -16.07 12.56 -19.70
N LYS A 81 -15.80 13.72 -20.32
CA LYS A 81 -15.56 13.83 -21.76
C LYS A 81 -14.30 13.10 -22.21
N ALA A 82 -13.26 13.05 -21.37
CA ALA A 82 -12.00 12.38 -21.67
C ALA A 82 -12.02 10.87 -21.38
N LEU A 83 -13.00 10.40 -20.59
CA LEU A 83 -13.06 9.04 -20.09
C LEU A 83 -13.24 7.93 -21.16
N PRO A 84 -14.01 8.11 -22.26
CA PRO A 84 -14.25 7.03 -23.23
C PRO A 84 -12.97 6.42 -23.82
N ALA A 85 -12.09 7.23 -24.42
CA ALA A 85 -10.85 6.75 -25.01
C ALA A 85 -9.90 6.15 -23.96
N TYR A 86 -9.91 6.69 -22.75
CA TYR A 86 -9.13 6.19 -21.63
C TYR A 86 -9.59 4.78 -21.19
N LEU A 87 -10.90 4.56 -21.11
CA LEU A 87 -11.48 3.25 -20.79
C LEU A 87 -11.18 2.21 -21.86
N GLU A 88 -11.30 2.56 -23.14
CA GLU A 88 -11.00 1.67 -24.26
C GLU A 88 -9.53 1.24 -24.24
N ALA A 89 -8.61 2.19 -23.99
CA ALA A 89 -7.18 1.89 -23.87
C ALA A 89 -6.87 0.94 -22.71
N LEU A 90 -7.45 1.17 -21.54
CA LEU A 90 -7.25 0.29 -20.37
C LEU A 90 -7.88 -1.10 -20.57
N ALA A 91 -9.04 -1.18 -21.21
CA ALA A 91 -9.66 -2.47 -21.55
C ALA A 91 -8.82 -3.24 -22.56
N ALA A 92 -8.29 -2.58 -23.58
CA ALA A 92 -7.37 -3.18 -24.56
C ALA A 92 -6.04 -3.63 -23.92
N ALA A 93 -5.61 -2.97 -22.84
CA ALA A 93 -4.45 -3.36 -22.06
C ALA A 93 -4.66 -4.61 -21.20
N GLY A 94 -5.88 -5.14 -21.10
CA GLY A 94 -6.20 -6.33 -20.32
C GLY A 94 -6.47 -6.06 -18.84
N VAL A 95 -6.87 -4.84 -18.46
CA VAL A 95 -7.28 -4.55 -17.08
C VAL A 95 -8.48 -5.42 -16.69
N ASP A 96 -8.41 -6.07 -15.53
CA ASP A 96 -9.45 -6.99 -15.04
C ASP A 96 -10.64 -6.26 -14.43
N ALA A 97 -10.39 -5.15 -13.70
CA ALA A 97 -11.45 -4.38 -13.06
C ALA A 97 -11.15 -2.88 -12.94
N PHE A 98 -12.19 -2.06 -12.98
CA PHE A 98 -12.12 -0.65 -12.58
C PHE A 98 -12.66 -0.43 -11.17
N ILE A 99 -11.91 0.31 -10.37
CA ILE A 99 -12.34 0.75 -9.03
C ILE A 99 -12.98 2.14 -9.15
N VAL A 100 -14.31 2.22 -9.22
CA VAL A 100 -15.10 3.42 -9.54
C VAL A 100 -15.87 3.96 -8.32
N SER A 101 -16.13 5.26 -8.28
CA SER A 101 -17.05 5.87 -7.29
C SER A 101 -18.12 6.77 -7.91
N ASP A 102 -17.85 7.32 -9.10
CA ASP A 102 -18.75 8.21 -9.80
C ASP A 102 -19.73 7.41 -10.68
N LEU A 103 -21.03 7.71 -10.61
CA LEU A 103 -22.07 6.99 -11.37
C LEU A 103 -22.00 7.26 -12.88
N GLY A 104 -21.55 8.46 -13.28
CA GLY A 104 -21.28 8.79 -14.68
C GLY A 104 -20.11 7.97 -15.20
N ALA A 105 -19.02 7.90 -14.43
CA ALA A 105 -17.86 7.08 -14.77
C ALA A 105 -18.23 5.59 -14.87
N LEU A 106 -19.02 5.05 -13.93
CA LEU A 106 -19.54 3.69 -13.99
C LEU A 106 -20.30 3.45 -15.29
N ARG A 107 -21.24 4.35 -15.65
CA ARG A 107 -22.06 4.19 -16.85
C ARG A 107 -21.24 4.25 -18.14
N LEU A 108 -20.19 5.08 -18.17
CA LEU A 108 -19.28 5.15 -19.30
C LEU A 108 -18.39 3.90 -19.38
N ALA A 109 -17.90 3.38 -18.26
CA ALA A 109 -17.14 2.13 -18.22
C ALA A 109 -17.94 0.96 -18.82
N GLN A 110 -19.21 0.82 -18.44
CA GLN A 110 -20.10 -0.20 -19.04
C GLN A 110 -20.28 -0.05 -20.56
N ARG A 111 -20.20 1.18 -21.10
CA ARG A 111 -20.40 1.44 -22.52
C ARG A 111 -19.14 1.19 -23.33
N TYR A 112 -17.99 1.65 -22.84
CA TYR A 112 -16.74 1.70 -23.58
C TYR A 112 -15.76 0.58 -23.22
N ALA A 113 -16.00 -0.11 -22.11
CA ALA A 113 -15.22 -1.24 -21.63
C ALA A 113 -16.12 -2.31 -20.99
N PRO A 114 -17.12 -2.85 -21.73
CA PRO A 114 -18.17 -3.71 -21.17
C PRO A 114 -17.68 -5.05 -20.59
N ASN A 115 -16.45 -5.46 -20.93
CA ASN A 115 -15.87 -6.73 -20.48
C ASN A 115 -14.98 -6.58 -19.22
N VAL A 116 -14.81 -5.35 -18.70
CA VAL A 116 -14.00 -5.08 -17.51
C VAL A 116 -14.92 -5.03 -16.30
N GLU A 117 -14.54 -5.73 -15.21
CA GLU A 117 -15.33 -5.77 -13.99
C GLU A 117 -15.42 -4.39 -13.30
N LEU A 118 -16.45 -4.19 -12.50
CA LEU A 118 -16.70 -2.91 -11.81
C LEU A 118 -16.70 -3.11 -10.30
N HIS A 119 -15.67 -2.55 -9.66
CA HIS A 119 -15.51 -2.56 -8.21
C HIS A 119 -15.86 -1.18 -7.65
N VAL A 120 -16.70 -1.11 -6.63
CA VAL A 120 -17.13 0.15 -6.03
C VAL A 120 -16.11 0.60 -4.99
N SER A 121 -15.44 1.71 -5.27
CA SER A 121 -14.52 2.39 -4.36
C SER A 121 -15.18 2.75 -3.02
N THR A 122 -14.40 2.70 -1.94
CA THR A 122 -14.83 3.16 -0.60
C THR A 122 -15.34 4.61 -0.61
N GLN A 123 -14.96 5.43 -1.61
CA GLN A 123 -15.51 6.80 -1.77
C GLN A 123 -17.04 6.86 -2.02
N ALA A 124 -17.67 5.76 -2.42
CA ALA A 124 -19.13 5.66 -2.48
C ALA A 124 -19.78 5.50 -1.09
N SER A 125 -19.00 5.16 -0.06
CA SER A 125 -19.43 4.94 1.33
C SER A 125 -20.59 3.95 1.46
N VAL A 126 -20.44 2.78 0.85
CA VAL A 126 -21.43 1.71 0.99
C VAL A 126 -21.35 1.15 2.42
N CYS A 127 -22.36 1.46 3.23
CA CYS A 127 -22.43 1.13 4.65
C CYS A 127 -23.57 0.17 5.02
N ASN A 128 -24.41 -0.22 4.06
CA ASN A 128 -25.56 -1.10 4.31
C ASN A 128 -25.91 -1.92 3.07
N ALA A 129 -26.72 -2.97 3.28
CA ALA A 129 -27.11 -3.91 2.24
C ALA A 129 -27.93 -3.27 1.09
N GLU A 130 -28.74 -2.24 1.37
CA GLU A 130 -29.56 -1.61 0.34
C GLU A 130 -28.70 -0.83 -0.66
N ALA A 131 -27.74 -0.05 -0.15
CA ALA A 131 -26.75 0.60 -0.99
C ALA A 131 -25.95 -0.43 -1.81
N ALA A 132 -25.54 -1.55 -1.19
CA ALA A 132 -24.83 -2.62 -1.89
C ALA A 132 -25.67 -3.26 -3.02
N ARG A 133 -26.98 -3.48 -2.79
CA ARG A 133 -27.91 -3.99 -3.81
C ARG A 133 -28.03 -3.04 -4.99
N VAL A 134 -28.20 -1.74 -4.74
CA VAL A 134 -28.28 -0.74 -5.82
C VAL A 134 -27.01 -0.76 -6.67
N TRP A 135 -25.82 -0.80 -6.06
CA TRP A 135 -24.57 -0.91 -6.82
C TRP A 135 -24.48 -2.22 -7.63
N HIS A 136 -24.93 -3.33 -7.06
CA HIS A 136 -24.99 -4.62 -7.76
C HIS A 136 -25.97 -4.59 -8.95
N GLU A 137 -27.16 -4.04 -8.79
CA GLU A 137 -28.14 -3.84 -9.87
C GLU A 137 -27.62 -2.93 -10.98
N LEU A 138 -26.77 -1.96 -10.61
CA LEU A 138 -26.04 -1.13 -11.56
C LEU A 138 -24.87 -1.86 -12.23
N GLY A 139 -24.59 -3.11 -11.90
CA GLY A 139 -23.60 -3.97 -12.55
C GLY A 139 -22.24 -4.05 -11.86
N ALA A 140 -22.12 -3.64 -10.59
CA ALA A 140 -20.90 -3.85 -9.83
C ALA A 140 -20.76 -5.32 -9.37
N SER A 141 -19.57 -5.89 -9.55
CA SER A 141 -19.23 -7.25 -9.09
C SER A 141 -18.68 -7.25 -7.66
N ARG A 142 -18.13 -6.12 -7.20
CA ARG A 142 -17.52 -5.98 -5.87
C ARG A 142 -17.81 -4.62 -5.26
N VAL A 143 -17.99 -4.58 -3.94
CA VAL A 143 -18.08 -3.34 -3.17
C VAL A 143 -17.00 -3.28 -2.10
N VAL A 144 -16.26 -2.17 -2.07
CA VAL A 144 -15.40 -1.85 -0.93
C VAL A 144 -16.25 -1.25 0.18
N CYS A 145 -16.29 -1.91 1.34
CA CYS A 145 -17.01 -1.45 2.51
C CYS A 145 -16.54 -0.04 2.92
N ALA A 146 -17.47 0.77 3.45
CA ALA A 146 -17.11 2.03 4.08
C ALA A 146 -16.12 1.78 5.23
N ARG A 147 -15.12 2.64 5.38
CA ARG A 147 -14.02 2.44 6.34
C ARG A 147 -14.45 2.63 7.80
N GLU A 148 -15.66 3.16 7.99
CA GLU A 148 -16.31 3.42 9.27
C GLU A 148 -17.15 2.24 9.77
N MET A 149 -17.20 1.12 9.04
CA MET A 149 -18.00 -0.05 9.43
C MET A 149 -17.27 -0.93 10.45
N SER A 150 -18.01 -1.41 11.44
CA SER A 150 -17.56 -2.48 12.33
C SER A 150 -17.60 -3.85 11.66
N VAL A 151 -16.94 -4.86 12.26
CA VAL A 151 -17.06 -6.26 11.80
C VAL A 151 -18.51 -6.73 11.84
N GLU A 152 -19.27 -6.32 12.87
CA GLU A 152 -20.70 -6.63 12.99
C GLU A 152 -21.50 -5.99 11.85
N ASP A 153 -21.24 -4.71 11.54
CA ASP A 153 -21.90 -4.01 10.42
C ASP A 153 -21.64 -4.69 9.07
N ILE A 154 -20.40 -5.15 8.85
CA ILE A 154 -20.03 -5.88 7.64
C ILE A 154 -20.79 -7.20 7.56
N ALA A 155 -20.87 -7.96 8.67
CA ALA A 155 -21.64 -9.18 8.73
C ALA A 155 -23.15 -8.94 8.44
N ARG A 156 -23.70 -7.84 8.95
CA ARG A 156 -25.09 -7.41 8.65
C ARG A 156 -25.27 -7.04 7.17
N LEU A 157 -24.31 -6.31 6.59
CA LEU A 157 -24.30 -5.98 5.16
C LEU A 157 -24.25 -7.26 4.33
N ARG A 158 -23.33 -8.18 4.62
CA ARG A 158 -23.19 -9.47 3.94
C ARG A 158 -24.48 -10.29 3.99
N ALA A 159 -25.16 -10.32 5.14
CA ALA A 159 -26.42 -11.05 5.29
C ALA A 159 -27.54 -10.52 4.39
N GLY A 160 -27.55 -9.22 4.11
CA GLY A 160 -28.55 -8.58 3.23
C GLY A 160 -28.13 -8.47 1.75
N ALA A 161 -26.85 -8.41 1.45
CA ALA A 161 -26.35 -8.18 0.08
C ALA A 161 -26.48 -9.43 -0.82
N PRO A 162 -26.61 -9.26 -2.15
CA PRO A 162 -26.62 -10.37 -3.11
C PRO A 162 -25.38 -11.24 -2.97
N ARG A 163 -25.54 -12.58 -2.99
CA ARG A 163 -24.45 -13.52 -2.62
C ARG A 163 -23.28 -13.49 -3.61
N GLU A 164 -23.58 -13.18 -4.86
CA GLU A 164 -22.67 -12.98 -5.98
C GLU A 164 -21.86 -11.68 -5.90
N LEU A 165 -22.31 -10.70 -5.09
CA LEU A 165 -21.57 -9.46 -4.87
C LEU A 165 -20.43 -9.71 -3.87
N GLU A 166 -19.20 -9.51 -4.31
CA GLU A 166 -18.01 -9.62 -3.45
C GLU A 166 -17.88 -8.41 -2.52
N LEU A 167 -17.41 -8.64 -1.30
CA LEU A 167 -17.09 -7.58 -0.34
C LEU A 167 -15.58 -7.44 -0.15
N GLU A 168 -15.09 -6.21 -0.23
CA GLU A 168 -13.69 -5.86 -0.02
C GLU A 168 -13.54 -4.92 1.18
N ALA A 169 -12.52 -5.16 2.00
CA ALA A 169 -12.26 -4.35 3.18
C ALA A 169 -10.77 -4.00 3.31
N PHE A 170 -10.48 -2.79 3.78
CA PHE A 170 -9.11 -2.40 4.11
C PHE A 170 -8.65 -3.17 5.34
N VAL A 171 -7.45 -3.76 5.29
CA VAL A 171 -6.88 -4.51 6.43
C VAL A 171 -5.62 -3.87 6.98
N HIS A 172 -4.97 -3.01 6.19
CA HIS A 172 -3.72 -2.37 6.59
C HIS A 172 -3.55 -0.97 6.02
N GLY A 173 -2.81 -0.13 6.73
CA GLY A 173 -2.28 1.13 6.22
C GLY A 173 -3.08 2.35 6.67
N ALA A 174 -2.90 3.46 5.95
CA ALA A 174 -3.23 4.76 6.50
C ALA A 174 -4.76 5.01 6.63
N MET A 175 -5.25 5.24 7.85
CA MET A 175 -6.65 5.66 8.07
C MET A 175 -6.83 7.15 7.75
N CYS A 176 -8.05 7.50 7.33
CA CYS A 176 -8.40 8.87 6.97
C CYS A 176 -9.31 9.41 8.07
N MET A 177 -9.12 10.67 8.46
CA MET A 177 -10.03 11.36 9.38
C MET A 177 -11.36 11.75 8.71
N ALA A 178 -11.46 11.62 7.39
CA ALA A 178 -12.64 11.97 6.63
C ALA A 178 -13.43 10.73 6.22
N VAL A 179 -14.77 10.86 6.19
CA VAL A 179 -15.70 9.77 5.87
C VAL A 179 -15.37 9.15 4.51
N SER A 180 -14.83 7.92 4.56
CA SER A 180 -14.37 7.13 3.44
C SER A 180 -13.49 7.92 2.44
N GLY A 181 -12.67 8.85 2.95
CA GLY A 181 -11.75 9.66 2.16
C GLY A 181 -12.35 10.89 1.46
N ARG A 182 -13.63 11.24 1.74
CA ARG A 182 -14.27 12.47 1.23
C ARG A 182 -13.93 13.67 2.09
N CYS A 183 -12.93 14.45 1.69
CA CYS A 183 -12.30 15.48 2.54
C CYS A 183 -12.24 16.85 1.85
N LEU A 184 -12.62 17.91 2.56
CA LEU A 184 -12.47 19.31 2.11
C LEU A 184 -11.27 20.03 2.72
N ILE A 185 -10.69 19.50 3.81
CA ILE A 185 -9.60 20.16 4.57
C ILE A 185 -8.41 20.47 3.67
N SER A 186 -8.02 19.53 2.80
CA SER A 186 -6.90 19.72 1.86
C SER A 186 -7.15 20.85 0.86
N ALA A 187 -8.37 20.93 0.33
CA ALA A 187 -8.72 22.01 -0.59
C ALA A 187 -8.72 23.36 0.13
N ALA A 188 -9.35 23.43 1.30
CA ALA A 188 -9.47 24.63 2.10
C ALA A 188 -8.10 25.21 2.50
N LEU A 189 -7.16 24.36 2.95
CA LEU A 189 -5.87 24.83 3.47
C LEU A 189 -4.78 25.02 2.41
N THR A 190 -4.88 24.34 1.27
CA THR A 190 -3.76 24.28 0.31
C THR A 190 -4.14 24.49 -1.15
N GLY A 191 -5.44 24.68 -1.44
CA GLY A 191 -5.96 24.69 -2.81
C GLY A 191 -5.91 23.32 -3.51
N ARG A 192 -5.43 22.26 -2.85
CA ARG A 192 -5.28 20.93 -3.46
C ARG A 192 -6.38 20.00 -2.99
N SER A 193 -7.27 19.60 -3.90
CA SER A 193 -8.42 18.75 -3.57
C SER A 193 -8.03 17.31 -3.19
N GLY A 194 -8.49 16.86 -2.03
CA GLY A 194 -8.37 15.46 -1.61
C GLY A 194 -9.21 14.52 -2.47
N ASN A 195 -10.33 15.02 -3.01
CA ASN A 195 -11.29 14.23 -3.80
C ASN A 195 -10.92 14.12 -5.29
N LYS A 196 -9.87 14.85 -5.73
CA LYS A 196 -9.24 14.74 -7.05
C LYS A 196 -7.84 14.11 -6.98
N GLY A 197 -7.51 13.49 -5.84
CA GLY A 197 -6.25 12.77 -5.64
C GLY A 197 -5.02 13.62 -5.29
N HIS A 198 -5.19 14.92 -5.03
CA HIS A 198 -4.09 15.84 -4.71
C HIS A 198 -3.89 16.08 -3.20
N CYS A 199 -4.54 15.28 -2.35
CA CYS A 199 -4.53 15.41 -0.89
C CYS A 199 -3.13 15.68 -0.32
N THR A 200 -2.99 16.76 0.48
CA THR A 200 -1.77 17.12 1.21
C THR A 200 -1.60 16.44 2.55
N GLN A 201 -2.56 15.59 2.92
CA GLN A 201 -2.66 14.97 4.22
C GLN A 201 -2.61 16.03 5.35
N PRO A 202 -3.38 17.14 5.22
CA PRO A 202 -3.33 18.22 6.20
C PRO A 202 -3.83 17.74 7.56
N CYS A 203 -4.76 16.79 7.59
CA CYS A 203 -5.22 16.08 8.80
C CYS A 203 -4.13 15.23 9.49
N ARG A 204 -2.85 15.48 9.20
CA ARG A 204 -1.66 14.88 9.84
C ARG A 204 -0.64 15.95 10.26
N TRP A 205 -0.97 17.23 10.07
CA TRP A 205 -0.16 18.37 10.47
C TRP A 205 -0.43 18.71 11.94
N SER A 206 0.47 19.50 12.53
CA SER A 206 0.27 20.04 13.88
C SER A 206 -0.67 21.24 13.80
N TYR A 207 -1.67 21.27 14.68
CA TYR A 207 -2.69 22.32 14.75
C TYR A 207 -2.82 22.85 16.17
N ALA A 208 -3.09 24.15 16.28
CA ALA A 208 -3.64 24.78 17.47
C ALA A 208 -4.99 25.41 17.09
N LEU A 209 -5.99 25.31 17.97
CA LEU A 209 -7.30 25.94 17.75
C LEU A 209 -7.27 27.35 18.35
N VAL A 210 -7.79 28.33 17.61
CA VAL A 210 -8.01 29.70 18.11
C VAL A 210 -9.49 29.98 18.02
N GLU A 211 -10.10 30.38 19.15
CA GLU A 211 -11.49 30.82 19.17
C GLU A 211 -11.57 32.26 18.63
N GLU A 212 -12.47 32.52 17.68
CA GLU A 212 -12.59 33.84 17.03
C GLU A 212 -12.91 34.99 17.99
N GLN A 213 -13.64 34.71 19.07
CA GLN A 213 -14.00 35.72 20.08
C GLN A 213 -12.88 35.97 21.10
N ARG A 214 -11.80 35.19 21.04
CA ARG A 214 -10.61 35.33 21.89
C ARG A 214 -9.34 35.24 21.03
N PRO A 215 -9.15 36.22 20.13
CA PRO A 215 -8.00 36.22 19.22
C PRO A 215 -6.68 36.28 20.00
N GLY A 216 -5.78 35.36 19.68
CA GLY A 216 -4.47 35.23 20.34
C GLY A 216 -4.48 34.30 21.57
N GLU A 217 -5.66 33.88 22.04
CA GLU A 217 -5.80 32.78 23.00
C GLU A 217 -5.93 31.48 22.21
N PHE A 218 -4.85 30.70 22.20
CA PHE A 218 -4.85 29.38 21.61
C PHE A 218 -5.45 28.43 22.63
N PHE A 219 -6.60 27.85 22.30
CA PHE A 219 -7.16 26.75 23.06
C PHE A 219 -6.55 25.46 22.50
N PRO A 220 -5.75 24.74 23.30
CA PRO A 220 -5.53 23.35 22.98
C PRO A 220 -6.89 22.62 23.11
N VAL A 221 -7.21 21.73 22.18
CA VAL A 221 -8.18 20.66 22.40
C VAL A 221 -7.52 19.58 23.31
N GLU A 222 -7.59 19.74 24.63
CA GLU A 222 -6.73 19.16 25.71
C GLU A 222 -6.90 17.63 26.03
N GLU A 223 -5.98 16.88 26.71
CA GLU A 223 -4.79 17.28 27.52
C GLU A 223 -3.80 16.13 27.87
N ASP A 224 -2.48 16.40 27.81
CA ASP A 224 -1.51 16.13 28.90
C ASP A 224 -0.18 16.92 28.69
N VAL A 225 0.83 16.65 29.52
CA VAL A 225 2.17 17.30 29.52
C VAL A 225 2.93 17.24 28.18
N ARG A 226 2.48 16.46 27.20
CA ARG A 226 3.11 16.31 25.86
C ARG A 226 2.37 17.03 24.73
N GLY A 227 1.27 17.73 25.04
CA GLY A 227 0.60 18.64 24.11
C GLY A 227 -0.69 18.10 23.48
N THR A 228 -1.16 18.81 22.46
CA THR A 228 -2.56 18.77 22.01
C THR A 228 -2.67 18.56 20.51
N TYR A 229 -3.47 17.58 20.07
CA TYR A 229 -3.54 17.16 18.68
C TYR A 229 -4.99 16.82 18.27
N VAL A 230 -5.50 17.49 17.23
CA VAL A 230 -6.92 17.45 16.82
C VAL A 230 -7.19 16.42 15.71
N MET A 231 -6.16 16.06 14.93
CA MET A 231 -6.29 15.21 13.74
C MET A 231 -5.05 14.32 13.59
N ASN A 232 -5.01 13.17 14.28
CA ASN A 232 -3.91 12.20 14.20
C ASN A 232 -4.42 10.74 14.25
N ALA A 233 -5.00 10.26 13.15
CA ALA A 233 -5.47 8.88 13.06
C ALA A 233 -4.32 7.86 13.20
N GLN A 234 -4.57 6.81 13.97
CA GLN A 234 -3.76 5.58 13.97
C GLN A 234 -3.79 4.91 12.59
N ASP A 235 -2.70 4.22 12.23
CA ASP A 235 -2.69 3.39 11.02
C ASP A 235 -3.44 2.07 11.30
N LEU A 236 -4.14 1.55 10.30
CA LEU A 236 -4.90 0.31 10.41
C LEU A 236 -3.97 -0.90 10.40
N ASN A 237 -4.23 -1.87 11.28
CA ASN A 237 -3.60 -3.18 11.24
C ASN A 237 -4.56 -4.28 11.70
N MET A 238 -4.95 -5.16 10.79
CA MET A 238 -5.86 -6.28 11.04
C MET A 238 -5.19 -7.64 10.90
N LEU A 239 -3.85 -7.71 10.96
CA LEU A 239 -3.10 -8.95 10.78
C LEU A 239 -3.55 -10.07 11.74
N ALA A 240 -3.86 -9.72 12.99
CA ALA A 240 -4.33 -10.66 14.01
C ALA A 240 -5.85 -10.93 13.97
N HIS A 241 -6.56 -10.36 12.98
CA HIS A 241 -8.01 -10.30 12.93
C HIS A 241 -8.58 -10.70 11.55
N LEU A 242 -7.78 -11.36 10.71
CA LEU A 242 -8.19 -11.77 9.37
C LEU A 242 -9.36 -12.76 9.41
N ASP A 243 -9.36 -13.69 10.37
CA ASP A 243 -10.43 -14.69 10.53
C ASP A 243 -11.79 -14.06 10.85
N ASP A 244 -11.80 -12.98 11.65
CA ASP A 244 -13.04 -12.27 12.00
C ASP A 244 -13.64 -11.58 10.75
N LEU A 245 -12.80 -10.97 9.92
CA LEU A 245 -13.23 -10.33 8.68
C LEU A 245 -13.68 -11.35 7.63
N ALA A 246 -12.95 -12.47 7.49
CA ALA A 246 -13.36 -13.58 6.62
C ALA A 246 -14.71 -14.17 7.09
N ALA A 247 -14.91 -14.34 8.40
CA ALA A 247 -16.16 -14.82 8.97
C ALA A 247 -17.32 -13.82 8.79
N ALA A 248 -17.05 -12.51 8.75
CA ALA A 248 -18.02 -11.48 8.40
C ALA A 248 -18.41 -11.49 6.90
N GLY A 249 -17.67 -12.25 6.09
CA GLY A 249 -17.93 -12.46 4.66
C GLY A 249 -17.23 -11.46 3.75
N ILE A 250 -16.03 -11.02 4.14
CA ILE A 250 -15.11 -10.32 3.25
C ILE A 250 -14.45 -11.33 2.29
N ASP A 251 -14.45 -10.98 1.00
CA ASP A 251 -13.90 -11.78 -0.10
C ASP A 251 -12.52 -11.26 -0.56
N SER A 252 -12.19 -9.98 -0.30
CA SER A 252 -10.88 -9.38 -0.61
C SER A 252 -10.36 -8.48 0.51
N PHE A 253 -9.11 -8.72 0.92
CA PHE A 253 -8.35 -7.94 1.88
C PHE A 253 -7.44 -6.94 1.18
N LYS A 254 -7.71 -5.66 1.40
CA LYS A 254 -7.00 -4.56 0.75
C LYS A 254 -5.96 -3.90 1.63
N ILE A 255 -4.74 -3.82 1.13
CA ILE A 255 -3.66 -3.07 1.77
C ILE A 255 -3.64 -1.64 1.20
N GLU A 256 -3.75 -0.61 2.04
CA GLU A 256 -3.52 0.78 1.62
C GLU A 256 -2.02 1.08 1.58
N GLY A 257 -1.53 1.61 0.45
CA GLY A 257 -0.12 1.97 0.36
C GLY A 257 0.38 2.49 -0.97
N ARG A 258 -0.48 2.95 -1.88
CA ARG A 258 -0.03 3.37 -3.24
C ARG A 258 1.03 4.48 -3.27
N ASN A 259 1.11 5.32 -2.25
CA ASN A 259 2.17 6.33 -2.13
C ASN A 259 3.42 5.83 -1.40
N LYS A 260 3.43 4.58 -0.93
CA LYS A 260 4.56 3.99 -0.19
C LYS A 260 5.57 3.38 -1.16
N LYS A 261 6.80 3.17 -0.68
CA LYS A 261 7.91 2.59 -1.47
C LYS A 261 7.77 1.06 -1.58
N ALA A 262 8.46 0.47 -2.55
CA ALA A 262 8.47 -0.99 -2.78
C ALA A 262 8.77 -1.80 -1.51
N PHE A 263 9.73 -1.37 -0.68
CA PHE A 263 10.03 -2.02 0.61
C PHE A 263 8.83 -2.08 1.57
N TYR A 264 7.98 -1.04 1.60
CA TYR A 264 6.75 -1.09 2.40
C TYR A 264 5.79 -2.15 1.86
N VAL A 265 5.59 -2.15 0.54
CA VAL A 265 4.69 -3.10 -0.12
C VAL A 265 5.17 -4.53 0.10
N ALA A 266 6.45 -4.80 -0.10
CA ALA A 266 7.06 -6.11 0.15
C ALA A 266 6.82 -6.59 1.59
N SER A 267 7.20 -5.80 2.60
CA SER A 267 7.08 -6.20 4.01
C SER A 267 5.63 -6.45 4.43
N VAL A 268 4.69 -5.58 4.02
CA VAL A 268 3.28 -5.73 4.39
C VAL A 268 2.63 -6.89 3.64
N VAL A 269 2.80 -6.98 2.31
CA VAL A 269 2.23 -8.10 1.53
C VAL A 269 2.77 -9.43 2.04
N ARG A 270 4.07 -9.52 2.32
CA ARG A 270 4.68 -10.73 2.91
C ARG A 270 4.02 -11.13 4.22
N ALA A 271 3.86 -10.19 5.16
CA ALA A 271 3.27 -10.49 6.46
C ALA A 271 1.82 -10.98 6.30
N TYR A 272 1.01 -10.31 5.49
CA TYR A 272 -0.38 -10.74 5.26
C TYR A 272 -0.46 -12.05 4.47
N ARG A 273 0.40 -12.27 3.47
CA ARG A 273 0.47 -13.54 2.74
C ARG A 273 0.81 -14.70 3.67
N LEU A 274 1.86 -14.58 4.47
CA LEU A 274 2.25 -15.62 5.42
C LEU A 274 1.14 -15.91 6.44
N ALA A 275 0.43 -14.88 6.91
CA ALA A 275 -0.71 -15.07 7.79
C ALA A 275 -1.86 -15.83 7.10
N LEU A 276 -2.20 -15.48 5.85
CA LEU A 276 -3.19 -16.19 5.04
C LEU A 276 -2.77 -17.64 4.72
N ASP A 277 -1.47 -17.90 4.63
CA ASP A 277 -0.88 -19.22 4.41
C ASP A 277 -0.74 -20.03 5.72
N GLY A 278 -1.19 -19.48 6.86
CA GLY A 278 -1.30 -20.18 8.14
C GLY A 278 -0.17 -19.94 9.15
N VAL A 279 0.77 -19.03 8.87
CA VAL A 279 1.76 -18.61 9.87
C VAL A 279 1.08 -17.77 10.95
N PRO A 280 1.27 -18.04 12.25
CA PRO A 280 0.64 -17.27 13.32
C PRO A 280 0.95 -15.77 13.23
N SER A 281 -0.08 -14.92 13.29
CA SER A 281 0.08 -13.46 13.20
C SER A 281 1.00 -12.88 14.27
N SER A 282 1.11 -13.53 15.43
CA SER A 282 2.03 -13.14 16.52
C SER A 282 3.50 -13.24 16.12
N GLU A 283 3.86 -14.15 15.21
CA GLU A 283 5.23 -14.30 14.70
C GLU A 283 5.56 -13.26 13.61
N LEU A 284 4.52 -12.60 13.08
CA LEU A 284 4.62 -11.67 11.95
C LEU A 284 4.39 -10.21 12.36
N ALA A 285 3.91 -9.96 13.58
CA ALA A 285 3.54 -8.62 14.04
C ALA A 285 4.73 -7.63 13.96
N ASP A 286 5.92 -8.08 14.34
CA ASP A 286 7.14 -7.26 14.33
C ASP A 286 7.58 -6.86 12.91
N GLU A 287 7.19 -7.63 11.88
CA GLU A 287 7.45 -7.28 10.48
C GLU A 287 6.72 -6.00 10.08
N LEU A 288 5.55 -5.74 10.67
CA LEU A 288 4.79 -4.52 10.42
C LEU A 288 5.39 -3.31 11.15
N LEU A 289 6.25 -3.51 12.16
CA LEU A 289 7.00 -2.44 12.83
C LEU A 289 8.26 -2.04 12.04
N ALA A 290 8.74 -2.91 11.14
CA ALA A 290 9.90 -2.65 10.29
C ALA A 290 9.68 -1.53 9.25
N VAL A 291 8.43 -1.18 8.95
CA VAL A 291 8.08 -0.18 7.94
C VAL A 291 7.62 1.13 8.55
N SER A 292 7.57 2.21 7.77
CA SER A 292 7.09 3.50 8.26
C SER A 292 5.58 3.49 8.53
N HIS A 293 5.22 3.57 9.81
CA HIS A 293 3.84 3.52 10.31
C HIS A 293 3.58 4.54 11.44
N ARG A 294 2.31 4.84 11.68
CA ARG A 294 1.84 5.44 12.95
C ARG A 294 1.45 4.33 13.92
N PRO A 295 1.23 4.60 15.22
CA PRO A 295 0.70 3.59 16.12
C PRO A 295 -0.50 2.88 15.49
N TYR A 296 -0.50 1.56 15.61
CA TYR A 296 -1.51 0.73 14.96
C TYR A 296 -2.78 0.67 15.78
N GLY A 297 -3.93 0.62 15.09
CA GLY A 297 -5.23 0.35 15.66
C GLY A 297 -6.09 -0.48 14.70
N THR A 298 -7.25 -0.91 15.19
CA THR A 298 -8.22 -1.70 14.40
C THR A 298 -9.23 -0.83 13.67
N GLY A 299 -8.98 0.49 13.56
CA GLY A 299 -9.93 1.42 12.93
C GLY A 299 -11.30 1.35 13.60
N PHE A 300 -12.36 1.19 12.79
CA PHE A 300 -13.73 1.11 13.28
C PHE A 300 -14.22 -0.34 13.53
N TYR A 301 -13.36 -1.34 13.32
CA TYR A 301 -13.78 -2.73 13.30
C TYR A 301 -14.34 -3.24 14.64
N TYR A 302 -13.82 -2.76 15.76
CA TYR A 302 -14.21 -3.17 17.12
C TYR A 302 -14.59 -2.01 18.04
N GLY A 303 -14.99 -0.86 17.47
CA GLY A 303 -15.32 0.35 18.21
C GLY A 303 -14.93 1.60 17.44
N ASP A 304 -14.75 2.73 18.13
CA ASP A 304 -14.33 3.97 17.48
C ASP A 304 -12.86 3.92 17.06
N ALA A 305 -12.55 4.48 15.88
CA ALA A 305 -11.18 4.67 15.47
C ALA A 305 -10.45 5.62 16.43
N ARG A 306 -9.26 5.20 16.85
CA ARG A 306 -8.44 5.94 17.81
C ARG A 306 -7.45 6.87 17.14
N GLN A 307 -7.03 7.86 17.91
CA GLN A 307 -5.95 8.78 17.56
C GLN A 307 -4.75 8.52 18.47
N SER A 308 -3.55 8.81 17.99
CA SER A 308 -2.32 8.81 18.81
C SER A 308 -1.73 10.21 18.84
N PRO A 309 -2.35 11.12 19.61
CA PRO A 309 -1.92 12.51 19.70
C PRO A 309 -0.47 12.62 20.20
N ASP A 310 -0.09 11.80 21.17
CA ASP A 310 1.19 11.78 21.86
C ASP A 310 2.39 11.29 21.02
N VAL A 311 2.14 10.80 19.80
CA VAL A 311 3.17 10.30 18.89
C VAL A 311 3.28 11.21 17.67
N ASP A 312 4.38 11.94 17.61
CA ASP A 312 4.72 12.79 16.47
C ASP A 312 5.27 11.96 15.30
N GLY A 313 4.60 12.07 14.16
CA GLY A 313 5.12 11.57 12.89
C GLY A 313 4.98 10.06 12.68
N TYR A 314 5.85 9.51 11.84
CA TYR A 314 5.91 8.08 11.55
C TYR A 314 7.15 7.49 12.20
N THR A 315 7.02 6.29 12.77
CA THR A 315 8.12 5.49 13.29
C THR A 315 8.41 4.32 12.35
N ALA A 316 9.62 3.77 12.44
CA ALA A 316 10.01 2.52 11.78
C ALA A 316 11.17 1.91 12.55
N GLU A 317 11.09 0.61 12.85
CA GLU A 317 12.16 -0.12 13.53
C GLU A 317 13.26 -0.58 12.57
N CYS A 318 13.03 -0.48 11.26
CA CYS A 318 14.04 -0.84 10.27
C CYS A 318 14.29 0.28 9.26
N ARG A 319 15.52 0.29 8.74
CA ARG A 319 15.97 1.13 7.63
C ARG A 319 16.24 0.21 6.44
N HIS A 320 15.59 0.47 5.31
CA HIS A 320 15.88 -0.23 4.05
C HIS A 320 17.28 0.18 3.55
N ALA A 321 18.27 -0.69 3.71
CA ALA A 321 19.65 -0.44 3.37
C ALA A 321 19.87 -0.52 1.86
N ALA A 322 19.48 -1.63 1.23
CA ALA A 322 19.71 -1.86 -0.20
C ALA A 322 18.70 -2.85 -0.80
N THR A 323 18.56 -2.84 -2.13
CA THR A 323 17.82 -3.88 -2.87
C THR A 323 18.79 -4.69 -3.73
N VAL A 324 18.73 -6.02 -3.65
CA VAL A 324 19.58 -6.93 -4.42
C VAL A 324 19.21 -6.88 -5.90
N GLU A 325 20.21 -6.69 -6.77
CA GLU A 325 20.05 -6.72 -8.23
C GLU A 325 20.62 -7.99 -8.85
N ALA A 326 21.69 -8.54 -8.27
CA ALA A 326 22.30 -9.79 -8.70
C ALA A 326 23.04 -10.48 -7.55
N CYS A 327 23.16 -11.80 -7.63
CA CYS A 327 23.94 -12.62 -6.70
C CYS A 327 24.61 -13.75 -7.48
N GLU A 328 25.91 -13.94 -7.28
CA GLU A 328 26.71 -14.96 -7.99
C GLU A 328 27.68 -15.65 -7.02
N PRO A 329 28.00 -16.94 -7.20
CA PRO A 329 29.01 -17.61 -6.39
C PRO A 329 30.39 -16.92 -6.45
N ALA A 330 31.02 -16.73 -5.29
CA ALA A 330 32.33 -16.06 -5.16
C ALA A 330 33.48 -17.02 -4.78
N GLY A 331 33.19 -18.32 -4.62
CA GLY A 331 34.14 -19.33 -4.13
C GLY A 331 34.05 -19.55 -2.61
N GLU A 332 34.54 -20.69 -2.11
CA GLU A 332 34.60 -21.01 -0.67
C GLU A 332 33.26 -20.87 0.10
N GLY A 333 32.13 -21.05 -0.59
CA GLY A 333 30.79 -20.92 0.00
C GLY A 333 30.32 -19.48 0.19
N ALA A 334 31.04 -18.49 -0.33
CA ALA A 334 30.63 -17.09 -0.35
C ALA A 334 29.85 -16.76 -1.64
N PHE A 335 28.97 -15.77 -1.53
CA PHE A 335 28.19 -15.23 -2.64
C PHE A 335 28.49 -13.76 -2.80
N ARG A 336 28.74 -13.32 -4.02
CA ARG A 336 28.90 -11.91 -4.37
C ARG A 336 27.55 -11.32 -4.73
N VAL A 337 27.14 -10.33 -3.96
CA VAL A 337 25.89 -9.59 -4.13
C VAL A 337 26.19 -8.24 -4.79
N ILE A 338 25.41 -7.89 -5.80
CA ILE A 338 25.31 -6.52 -6.33
C ILE A 338 23.98 -5.96 -5.83
N ALA A 339 24.02 -4.86 -5.09
CA ALA A 339 22.82 -4.23 -4.56
C ALA A 339 22.81 -2.72 -4.80
N ARG A 340 21.60 -2.17 -4.98
CA ARG A 340 21.37 -0.73 -5.04
C ARG A 340 21.15 -0.18 -3.64
N CYS A 341 22.03 0.72 -3.22
CA CYS A 341 22.00 1.33 -1.90
C CYS A 341 20.92 2.41 -1.79
N TYR A 342 20.19 2.45 -0.68
CA TYR A 342 19.20 3.49 -0.37
C TYR A 342 19.55 4.23 0.91
N ASN A 343 19.98 3.50 1.95
CA ASN A 343 20.43 4.05 3.22
C ASN A 343 21.81 3.51 3.59
N ARG A 344 22.52 4.24 4.44
CA ARG A 344 23.89 3.92 4.83
C ARG A 344 24.01 2.55 5.51
N PHE A 345 25.00 1.75 5.11
CA PHE A 345 25.48 0.55 5.82
C PHE A 345 27.00 0.42 5.65
N CYS A 346 27.66 -0.40 6.46
CA CYS A 346 29.12 -0.49 6.56
C CYS A 346 29.65 -1.91 6.32
N GLU A 347 30.94 -2.00 6.03
CA GLU A 347 31.67 -3.26 6.09
C GLU A 347 31.50 -3.89 7.48
N GLY A 348 31.15 -5.18 7.53
CA GLY A 348 30.92 -5.91 8.76
C GLY A 348 29.54 -5.77 9.40
N ASP A 349 28.67 -4.88 8.89
CA ASP A 349 27.27 -4.78 9.35
C ASP A 349 26.51 -6.09 9.07
N GLU A 350 25.54 -6.40 9.93
CA GLU A 350 24.58 -7.49 9.71
C GLU A 350 23.26 -6.92 9.20
N LEU A 351 22.83 -7.41 8.03
CA LEU A 351 21.61 -6.99 7.36
C LEU A 351 20.62 -8.16 7.38
N GLU A 352 19.36 -7.87 7.65
CA GLU A 352 18.27 -8.82 7.41
C GLU A 352 17.93 -8.82 5.92
N ALA A 353 17.95 -10.00 5.28
CA ALA A 353 17.55 -10.17 3.89
C ALA A 353 16.08 -10.59 3.79
N LEU A 354 15.22 -9.66 3.39
CA LEU A 354 13.81 -9.91 3.23
C LEU A 354 13.51 -10.48 1.84
N SER A 355 13.11 -11.75 1.83
CA SER A 355 12.71 -12.52 0.65
C SER A 355 11.27 -13.05 0.83
N PRO A 356 10.61 -13.54 -0.25
CA PRO A 356 9.36 -14.27 -0.13
C PRO A 356 9.51 -15.49 0.80
N GLY A 357 8.45 -15.83 1.54
CA GLY A 357 8.47 -16.92 2.51
C GLY A 357 8.89 -16.49 3.93
N PRO A 358 8.84 -17.39 4.93
CA PRO A 358 8.94 -17.04 6.35
C PRO A 358 10.36 -16.76 6.85
N HIS A 359 11.38 -17.26 6.17
CA HIS A 359 12.78 -17.10 6.58
C HIS A 359 13.31 -15.70 6.25
N VAL A 360 14.02 -15.08 7.19
CA VAL A 360 14.72 -13.78 7.02
C VAL A 360 16.15 -13.94 7.54
N PRO A 361 17.11 -14.32 6.69
CA PRO A 361 18.48 -14.54 7.16
C PRO A 361 19.18 -13.25 7.52
N LEU A 362 20.13 -13.35 8.46
CA LEU A 362 21.10 -12.30 8.77
C LEU A 362 22.35 -12.51 7.93
N VAL A 363 22.62 -11.57 7.03
CA VAL A 363 23.81 -11.59 6.18
C VAL A 363 24.82 -10.54 6.65
N ARG A 364 26.06 -10.98 6.89
CA ARG A 364 27.16 -10.08 7.22
C ARG A 364 27.82 -9.56 5.95
N VAL A 365 27.93 -8.23 5.83
CA VAL A 365 28.59 -7.56 4.71
C VAL A 365 30.10 -7.77 4.79
N ARG A 366 30.70 -8.31 3.72
CA ARG A 366 32.16 -8.48 3.59
C ARG A 366 32.66 -7.94 2.26
N ASN A 367 33.92 -7.48 2.21
CA ASN A 367 34.56 -7.04 0.96
C ASN A 367 33.77 -5.96 0.20
N LEU A 368 33.20 -5.00 0.94
CA LEU A 368 32.37 -3.94 0.41
C LEU A 368 33.14 -3.06 -0.58
N ALA A 369 32.54 -2.88 -1.76
CA ALA A 369 33.06 -2.06 -2.82
C ALA A 369 31.94 -1.25 -3.48
N TRP A 370 32.24 0.01 -3.79
CA TRP A 370 31.40 0.84 -4.63
C TRP A 370 31.58 0.43 -6.11
N LEU A 371 30.46 0.39 -6.84
CA LEU A 371 30.41 0.14 -8.27
C LEU A 371 29.97 1.43 -8.99
N PRO A 372 30.92 2.21 -9.53
CA PRO A 372 30.57 3.40 -10.30
C PRO A 372 29.72 3.03 -11.51
N ALA A 373 28.82 3.93 -11.90
CA ALA A 373 28.10 3.77 -13.16
C ALA A 373 29.10 3.95 -14.33
N PRO A 374 28.99 3.14 -15.39
CA PRO A 374 29.71 3.40 -16.63
C PRO A 374 29.41 4.80 -17.15
N ASP A 375 30.41 5.48 -17.68
CA ASP A 375 30.26 6.77 -18.35
C ASP A 375 30.95 6.75 -19.73
N GLY A 376 30.93 7.89 -20.42
CA GLY A 376 31.51 8.00 -21.77
C GLY A 376 33.03 7.77 -21.81
N ASP A 377 33.72 7.91 -20.68
CA ASP A 377 35.17 7.81 -20.57
C ASP A 377 35.61 6.44 -20.00
N ASP A 378 34.76 5.78 -19.20
CA ASP A 378 34.98 4.44 -18.66
C ASP A 378 33.71 3.57 -18.77
N ALA A 379 33.69 2.70 -19.78
CA ALA A 379 32.58 1.78 -20.01
C ALA A 379 32.51 0.62 -18.98
N GLN A 380 33.59 0.36 -18.23
CA GLN A 380 33.65 -0.73 -17.25
C GLN A 380 34.47 -0.29 -16.02
N PRO A 381 33.94 0.66 -15.23
CA PRO A 381 34.66 1.20 -14.10
C PRO A 381 35.02 0.12 -13.09
N LYS A 382 36.26 0.18 -12.61
CA LYS A 382 36.76 -0.76 -11.61
C LYS A 382 36.01 -0.58 -10.30
N ARG A 383 35.79 -1.69 -9.60
CA ARG A 383 35.23 -1.70 -8.25
C ARG A 383 36.17 -0.96 -7.30
N VAL A 384 35.63 -0.09 -6.46
CA VAL A 384 36.42 0.71 -5.51
C VAL A 384 36.12 0.20 -4.10
N PRO A 385 37.05 -0.46 -3.40
CA PRO A 385 36.84 -0.88 -2.01
C PRO A 385 36.51 0.32 -1.12
N VAL A 386 35.48 0.18 -0.29
CA VAL A 386 35.01 1.24 0.63
C VAL A 386 34.58 0.64 1.95
N ALA A 387 34.77 1.37 3.05
CA ALA A 387 34.32 0.91 4.37
C ALA A 387 32.81 1.17 4.61
N VAL A 388 32.19 2.04 3.81
CA VAL A 388 30.82 2.52 4.01
C VAL A 388 30.12 2.69 2.66
N ALA A 389 28.93 2.11 2.55
CA ALA A 389 27.97 2.43 1.49
C ALA A 389 27.13 3.63 1.95
N ASN A 390 27.27 4.78 1.30
CA ASN A 390 26.60 6.03 1.69
C ASN A 390 26.07 6.85 0.50
N ARG A 391 26.21 6.33 -0.72
CA ARG A 391 25.70 6.97 -1.94
C ARG A 391 24.36 6.36 -2.30
N SER A 392 23.28 7.14 -2.10
CA SER A 392 21.92 6.68 -2.36
C SER A 392 21.70 6.49 -3.87
N ALA A 393 20.92 5.46 -4.21
CA ALA A 393 20.63 4.97 -5.55
C ALA A 393 21.82 4.42 -6.37
N GLU A 394 23.04 4.42 -5.83
CA GLU A 394 24.22 3.84 -6.48
C GLU A 394 24.39 2.34 -6.15
N ARG A 395 25.22 1.65 -6.95
CA ARG A 395 25.46 0.21 -6.82
C ARG A 395 26.67 -0.08 -5.94
N TYR A 396 26.56 -1.15 -5.16
CA TYR A 396 27.63 -1.68 -4.34
C TYR A 396 27.74 -3.18 -4.55
N ALA A 397 28.97 -3.69 -4.52
CA ALA A 397 29.27 -5.11 -4.44
C ALA A 397 29.75 -5.45 -3.03
N PHE A 398 29.33 -6.58 -2.51
CA PHE A 398 29.86 -7.17 -1.28
C PHE A 398 29.63 -8.69 -1.30
N GLU A 399 30.21 -9.38 -0.35
CA GLU A 399 30.12 -10.83 -0.21
C GLU A 399 29.29 -11.19 1.04
N THR A 400 28.45 -12.21 0.90
CA THR A 400 27.58 -12.78 1.94
C THR A 400 27.85 -14.28 2.08
N GLY A 401 27.48 -14.84 3.23
CA GLY A 401 27.54 -16.29 3.47
C GLY A 401 26.30 -17.05 2.98
N GLU A 402 25.28 -16.34 2.51
CA GLU A 402 24.05 -16.90 1.98
C GLU A 402 23.78 -16.36 0.58
N GLU A 403 23.19 -17.21 -0.25
CA GLU A 403 22.69 -16.82 -1.58
C GLU A 403 21.46 -15.94 -1.43
N LEU A 404 21.45 -14.81 -2.14
CA LEU A 404 20.31 -13.90 -2.17
C LEU A 404 19.71 -13.85 -3.56
N ALA A 405 18.42 -13.57 -3.65
CA ALA A 405 17.74 -13.46 -4.94
C ALA A 405 17.62 -11.98 -5.38
N PRO A 406 17.70 -11.69 -6.69
CA PRO A 406 17.28 -10.40 -7.22
C PRO A 406 15.89 -9.99 -6.71
N GLY A 407 15.77 -8.73 -6.29
CA GLY A 407 14.57 -8.17 -5.67
C GLY A 407 14.48 -8.36 -4.15
N ASP A 408 15.44 -9.04 -3.50
CA ASP A 408 15.51 -9.08 -2.03
C ASP A 408 15.80 -7.70 -1.45
N PHE A 409 15.14 -7.40 -0.33
CA PHE A 409 15.32 -6.14 0.38
C PHE A 409 16.23 -6.36 1.59
N LEU A 410 17.38 -5.72 1.60
CA LEU A 410 18.29 -5.70 2.74
C LEU A 410 17.90 -4.58 3.69
N ARG A 411 17.65 -4.90 4.95
CA ARG A 411 17.27 -3.93 5.98
C ARG A 411 18.14 -4.05 7.22
N MET A 412 18.22 -2.97 7.97
CA MET A 412 18.89 -2.92 9.27
C MET A 412 17.89 -2.55 10.34
N ARG A 413 17.88 -3.28 11.46
CA ARG A 413 17.15 -2.86 12.66
C ARG A 413 17.82 -1.64 13.27
N ILE A 414 17.02 -0.62 13.50
CA ILE A 414 17.40 0.60 14.18
C ILE A 414 16.87 0.39 15.59
N ASN A 415 17.75 0.11 16.55
CA ASN A 415 17.33 0.03 17.95
C ASN A 415 16.66 1.36 18.33
N VAL A 416 15.34 1.36 18.45
CA VAL A 416 14.62 2.37 19.23
C VAL A 416 14.92 1.98 20.67
N GLU A 417 15.68 2.80 21.38
CA GLU A 417 15.92 2.57 22.81
C GLU A 417 14.57 2.27 23.49
N ARG A 418 14.47 1.08 24.11
CA ARG A 418 13.28 0.60 24.82
C ARG A 418 13.05 1.35 26.12
#